data_AF-A0AAD7W3E6-F1
#
_entry.id   AF-A0AAD7W3E6-F1
#
_cell.length_a   1.000
_cell.length_b   1.000
_cell.length_c   1.000
_cell.angle_alpha   90.00
_cell.angle_beta   90.00
_cell.angle_gamma   90.00
#
_symmetry.space_group_name_H-M   'P 1'
#
loop_
_entity.id
_entity.type
_entity.pdbx_description
1 polymer ?
#
loop_
_entity_poly.entity_id
_entity_poly.type
_entity_poly.pdbx_seq_one_letter_code
_entity_poly.pdbx_strand_id
1 'polypeptide(L)'
;MGDTVVARRLVCDYVALHGGVTKVPLTKELLKSVEAARTRYRDYLTEERRKKELEAKARKRKAAEDDLEELRKRKKTILEVSQGLAREADKTAEEAEAKSGTKMAELISKSNIL
;
A
#
# COMPACT_ATOMS: atom_id res chain seq x y z
N MET A 1 3.52 -21.38 -33.87
CA MET A 1 4.46 -20.65 -34.79
C MET A 1 4.19 -20.94 -36.26
N GLY A 2 3.69 -22.12 -36.65
CA GLY A 2 3.34 -22.41 -38.07
C GLY A 2 2.23 -21.51 -38.62
N ASP A 3 1.13 -21.36 -37.87
CA ASP A 3 -0.06 -20.64 -38.33
C ASP A 3 0.20 -19.15 -38.63
N THR A 4 1.10 -18.52 -37.86
CA THR A 4 1.48 -17.12 -38.05
C THR A 4 2.30 -16.88 -39.32
N VAL A 5 3.11 -17.87 -39.74
CA VAL A 5 3.92 -17.77 -40.96
C VAL A 5 3.06 -18.01 -42.19
N VAL A 6 2.14 -18.99 -42.13
CA VAL A 6 1.18 -19.28 -43.20
C VAL A 6 0.25 -18.08 -43.43
N ALA A 7 -0.33 -17.53 -42.36
CA ALA A 7 -1.20 -16.36 -42.45
C ALA A 7 -0.47 -15.14 -43.04
N ARG A 8 0.77 -14.88 -42.61
CA ARG A 8 1.59 -13.80 -43.16
C ARG A 8 1.84 -13.98 -44.66
N ARG A 9 2.18 -15.19 -45.10
CA ARG A 9 2.38 -15.47 -46.53
C ARG A 9 1.12 -15.23 -47.34
N LEU A 10 -0.04 -15.72 -46.88
CA LEU A 10 -1.32 -15.50 -47.56
C LEU A 10 -1.65 -14.01 -47.71
N VAL A 11 -1.41 -13.20 -46.67
CA VAL A 11 -1.61 -11.76 -46.72
C VAL A 11 -0.65 -11.10 -47.73
N CYS A 12 0.64 -11.44 -47.68
CA CYS A 12 1.62 -10.90 -48.61
C CYS A 12 1.32 -11.26 -50.07
N ASP A 13 0.97 -12.52 -50.34
CA ASP A 13 0.63 -13.00 -51.68
C ASP A 13 -0.64 -12.29 -52.20
N TYR A 14 -1.65 -12.11 -51.34
CA TYR A 14 -2.89 -11.40 -51.67
C TYR A 14 -2.65 -9.91 -51.99
N VAL A 15 -1.78 -9.24 -51.22
CA VAL A 15 -1.37 -7.85 -51.47
C VAL A 15 -0.60 -7.74 -52.78
N ALA A 16 0.33 -8.66 -53.05
CA ALA A 16 1.12 -8.67 -54.28
C ALA A 16 0.23 -8.87 -55.51
N LEU A 17 -0.74 -9.80 -55.44
CA LEU A 17 -1.73 -10.05 -56.49
C LEU A 17 -2.49 -8.77 -56.89
N HIS A 18 -2.80 -7.90 -55.94
CA HIS A 18 -3.54 -6.66 -56.20
C HIS A 18 -2.63 -5.47 -56.56
N GLY A 19 -1.31 -5.69 -56.63
CA GLY A 19 -0.35 -4.66 -57.01
C GLY A 19 -0.02 -3.66 -55.89
N GLY A 20 -0.16 -4.09 -54.63
CA GLY A 20 0.24 -3.33 -53.45
C GLY A 20 -0.91 -3.00 -52.48
N VAL A 21 -0.54 -2.60 -51.26
CA VAL A 21 -1.48 -2.41 -50.14
C VAL A 21 -2.57 -1.38 -50.39
N THR A 22 -2.30 -0.38 -51.23
CA THR A 22 -3.25 0.69 -51.58
C THR A 22 -4.25 0.27 -52.66
N LYS A 23 -3.98 -0.84 -53.35
CA LYS A 23 -4.81 -1.38 -54.44
C LYS A 23 -5.66 -2.57 -54.00
N VAL A 24 -5.50 -3.03 -52.75
CA VAL A 24 -6.32 -4.09 -52.18
C VAL A 24 -7.76 -3.58 -51.99
N PRO A 25 -8.78 -4.29 -52.50
CA PRO A 25 -10.17 -3.89 -52.35
C PRO A 25 -10.60 -3.86 -50.87
N LEU A 26 -11.30 -2.78 -50.50
CA LEU A 26 -11.92 -2.66 -49.18
C LEU A 26 -13.26 -3.42 -49.18
N THR A 27 -13.19 -4.72 -48.89
CA THR A 27 -14.40 -5.55 -48.78
C THR A 27 -15.17 -5.27 -47.49
N LYS A 28 -16.46 -5.60 -47.47
CA LYS A 28 -17.30 -5.43 -46.27
C LYS A 28 -16.81 -6.27 -45.11
N GLU A 29 -16.29 -7.47 -45.40
CA GLU A 29 -15.72 -8.38 -44.40
C GLU A 29 -14.46 -7.78 -43.77
N LEU A 30 -13.59 -7.17 -44.58
CA LEU A 30 -12.39 -6.49 -44.08
C LEU A 30 -12.75 -5.31 -43.18
N LEU A 31 -13.72 -4.49 -43.59
CA LEU A 31 -14.19 -3.36 -42.78
C LEU A 31 -14.78 -3.82 -41.44
N LYS A 32 -15.62 -4.86 -41.45
CA LYS A 32 -16.17 -5.46 -40.21
C LYS A 32 -15.08 -6.02 -39.29
N SER A 33 -14.07 -6.67 -39.86
CA SER A 33 -12.93 -7.20 -39.10
C SER A 33 -12.15 -6.08 -38.40
N VAL A 34 -11.88 -4.99 -39.13
CA VAL A 34 -11.20 -3.79 -38.61
C VAL A 34 -12.04 -3.11 -37.53
N GLU A 35 -13.35 -2.98 -37.73
CA GLU A 35 -14.27 -2.43 -36.73
C GLU A 35 -14.23 -3.27 -35.44
N ALA A 36 -14.34 -4.58 -35.54
CA ALA A 36 -14.26 -5.48 -34.39
C ALA A 36 -12.90 -5.39 -33.68
N ALA A 37 -11.79 -5.31 -34.43
CA ALA A 37 -10.46 -5.12 -33.86
C ALA A 37 -10.33 -3.77 -33.13
N ARG A 38 -10.88 -2.70 -33.70
CA ARG A 38 -10.90 -1.37 -33.09
C ARG A 38 -11.73 -1.37 -31.80
N THR A 39 -12.90 -2.01 -31.79
CA THR A 39 -13.75 -2.13 -30.60
C THR A 39 -13.01 -2.86 -29.48
N ARG A 40 -12.43 -4.04 -29.76
CA ARG A 40 -11.62 -4.78 -28.78
C ARG A 40 -10.49 -3.93 -28.19
N TYR A 41 -9.81 -3.15 -29.03
CA TYR A 41 -8.75 -2.27 -28.55
C TYR A 41 -9.27 -1.15 -27.65
N ARG A 42 -10.42 -0.54 -27.98
CA ARG A 42 -11.05 0.48 -27.12
C ARG A 42 -11.52 -0.09 -25.79
N ASP A 43 -12.07 -1.30 -25.80
CA ASP A 43 -12.49 -2.00 -24.59
C ASP A 43 -11.28 -2.28 -23.70
N TYR A 44 -10.19 -2.80 -24.29
CA TYR A 44 -8.92 -2.99 -23.59
C TYR A 44 -8.40 -1.69 -22.94
N LEU A 45 -8.40 -0.57 -23.68
CA LEU A 45 -7.96 0.71 -23.13
C LEU A 45 -8.86 1.20 -21.99
N THR A 46 -10.16 0.92 -22.06
CA THR A 46 -11.13 1.27 -21.01
C THR A 46 -10.87 0.46 -19.76
N GLU A 47 -10.67 -0.85 -19.89
CA GLU A 47 -10.34 -1.74 -18.78
C GLU A 47 -8.99 -1.40 -18.14
N GLU A 48 -7.98 -1.06 -18.94
CA GLU A 48 -6.68 -0.61 -18.43
C GLU A 48 -6.80 0.68 -17.59
N ARG A 49 -7.63 1.64 -18.03
CA ARG A 49 -7.90 2.86 -17.25
C ARG A 49 -8.61 2.53 -15.94
N ARG A 50 -9.68 1.72 -16.00
CA ARG A 50 -10.44 1.28 -14.82
C ARG A 50 -9.53 0.54 -13.82
N LYS A 51 -8.65 -0.33 -14.31
CA LYS A 51 -7.69 -1.06 -13.48
C LYS A 51 -6.72 -0.11 -12.77
N LYS A 52 -6.16 0.86 -13.48
CA LYS A 52 -5.27 1.88 -12.89
C LYS A 52 -5.96 2.70 -11.81
N GLU A 53 -7.22 3.09 -12.02
CA GLU A 53 -8.01 3.83 -11.04
C GLU A 53 -8.28 2.99 -9.79
N LEU A 54 -8.66 1.71 -9.95
CA LEU A 54 -8.87 0.79 -8.84
C LEU A 54 -7.59 0.54 -8.05
N GLU A 55 -6.46 0.31 -8.72
CA GLU A 55 -5.17 0.16 -8.07
C GLU A 55 -4.76 1.42 -7.30
N ALA A 56 -4.97 2.61 -7.87
CA ALA A 56 -4.70 3.86 -7.19
C ALA A 56 -5.56 4.02 -5.93
N LYS A 57 -6.86 3.68 -6.01
CA LYS A 57 -7.77 3.70 -4.86
C LYS A 57 -7.36 2.68 -3.79
N ALA A 58 -6.99 1.46 -4.20
CA ALA A 58 -6.54 0.42 -3.30
C ALA A 58 -5.23 0.80 -2.60
N ARG A 59 -4.26 1.38 -3.32
CA ARG A 59 -3.01 1.91 -2.75
C ARG A 59 -3.27 3.00 -1.71
N LYS A 60 -4.14 3.97 -2.02
CA LYS A 60 -4.52 5.02 -1.07
C LYS A 60 -5.18 4.47 0.18
N ARG A 61 -6.11 3.51 0.04
CA ARG A 61 -6.76 2.86 1.18
C ARG A 61 -5.75 2.12 2.05
N LYS A 62 -4.88 1.31 1.43
CA LYS A 62 -3.85 0.56 2.15
C LYS A 62 -2.91 1.48 2.93
N ALA A 63 -2.43 2.56 2.31
CA ALA A 63 -1.58 3.53 3.01
C ALA A 63 -2.27 4.11 4.25
N ALA A 64 -3.55 4.47 4.15
CA ALA A 64 -4.30 4.97 5.30
C ALA A 64 -4.53 3.90 6.39
N GLU A 65 -4.73 2.64 6.00
CA GLU A 65 -4.83 1.51 6.94
C GLU A 65 -3.50 1.27 7.68
N ASP A 66 -2.38 1.28 6.95
CA ASP A 66 -1.03 1.11 7.49
C ASP A 66 -0.68 2.25 8.47
N ASP A 67 -0.96 3.51 8.09
CA ASP A 67 -0.76 4.70 8.95
C ASP A 67 -1.58 4.59 10.25
N LEU A 68 -2.83 4.14 10.14
CA LEU A 68 -3.74 4.01 11.28
C LEU A 68 -3.28 2.88 12.22
N GLU A 69 -2.77 1.78 11.68
CA GLU A 69 -2.18 0.71 12.49
C GLU A 69 -0.94 1.20 13.23
N GLU A 70 -0.06 1.96 12.56
CA GLU A 70 1.13 2.54 13.17
C GLU A 70 0.76 3.50 14.31
N LEU A 71 -0.21 4.40 14.09
CA LEU A 71 -0.68 5.32 15.12
C LEU A 71 -1.26 4.58 16.33
N ARG A 72 -1.99 3.48 16.12
CA ARG A 72 -2.50 2.64 17.21
C ARG A 72 -1.37 2.00 18.01
N LYS A 73 -0.33 1.48 17.34
CA LYS A 73 0.86 0.92 18.00
C LYS A 73 1.57 1.98 18.84
N ARG A 74 1.86 3.14 18.25
CA ARG A 74 2.51 4.27 18.95
C ARG A 74 1.70 4.73 20.16
N LYS A 75 0.37 4.87 20.02
CA LYS A 75 -0.52 5.22 21.14
C LYS A 75 -0.42 4.21 22.28
N LYS A 76 -0.46 2.91 21.96
CA LYS A 76 -0.34 1.85 22.96
C LYS A 76 0.99 1.94 23.71
N THR A 77 2.11 2.05 22.99
CA THR A 77 3.44 2.18 23.59
C THR A 77 3.55 3.40 24.51
N ILE A 78 3.05 4.56 24.06
CA ILE A 78 3.08 5.79 24.88
C ILE A 78 2.27 5.60 26.17
N LEU A 79 1.10 4.97 26.10
CA LEU A 79 0.27 4.68 27.28
C LEU A 79 0.99 3.74 28.25
N GLU A 80 1.58 2.67 27.75
CA GLU A 80 2.33 1.70 28.58
C GLU A 80 3.52 2.36 29.26
N VAL A 81 4.31 3.15 28.52
CA VAL A 81 5.46 3.89 29.07
C VAL A 81 5.01 4.93 30.10
N SER A 82 3.96 5.71 29.80
CA SER A 82 3.45 6.71 30.74
C SER A 82 2.94 6.08 32.04
N GLN A 83 2.28 4.93 31.97
CA GLN A 83 1.83 4.20 33.15
C GLN A 83 3.01 3.61 33.93
N GLY A 84 4.02 3.08 33.24
CA GLY A 84 5.25 2.60 33.86
C GLY A 84 5.98 3.70 34.63
N LEU A 85 6.20 4.85 33.98
CA LEU A 85 6.85 6.02 34.58
C LEU A 85 6.08 6.56 35.78
N ALA A 86 4.74 6.59 35.72
CA ALA A 86 3.93 7.00 36.87
C ALA A 86 4.14 6.07 38.08
N ARG A 87 4.10 4.75 37.86
CA ARG A 87 4.35 3.76 38.93
C ARG A 87 5.75 3.85 39.49
N GLU A 88 6.75 4.06 38.64
CA GLU A 88 8.13 4.24 39.06
C GLU A 88 8.28 5.51 39.89
N ALA A 89 7.68 6.62 39.47
CA ALA A 89 7.68 7.87 40.23
C ALA A 89 7.04 7.68 41.61
N ASP A 90 5.86 7.05 41.68
CA ASP A 90 5.17 6.76 42.94
C ASP A 90 6.04 5.90 43.86
N LYS A 91 6.61 4.80 43.35
CA LYS A 91 7.51 3.94 44.11
C LYS A 91 8.72 4.69 44.65
N THR A 92 9.31 5.56 43.82
CA THR A 92 10.50 6.33 44.22
C THR A 92 10.16 7.36 45.30
N ALA A 93 8.97 7.96 45.24
CA ALA A 93 8.47 8.87 46.27
C ALA A 93 8.23 8.14 47.61
N GLU A 94 7.56 6.98 47.58
CA GLU A 94 7.33 6.14 48.77
C GLU A 94 8.66 5.73 49.43
N GLU A 95 9.65 5.31 48.64
CA GLU A 95 10.98 4.95 49.15
C GLU A 95 11.71 6.14 49.78
N ALA A 96 11.55 7.35 49.23
CA ALA A 96 12.16 8.56 49.78
C ALA A 96 11.52 8.96 51.12
N GLU A 97 10.19 8.88 51.22
CA GLU A 97 9.46 9.16 52.47
C GLU A 97 9.84 8.17 53.58
N ALA A 98 9.91 6.87 53.27
CA ALA A 98 10.31 5.83 54.22
C ALA A 98 11.74 6.03 54.77
N LYS A 99 12.67 6.45 53.91
CA LYS A 99 14.06 6.75 54.31
C LYS A 99 14.17 8.06 55.10
N SER A 100 13.31 9.04 54.84
CA SER A 100 13.28 10.30 55.60
C SER A 100 12.83 10.07 57.04
N GLY A 101 11.77 9.29 57.25
CA GLY A 101 11.26 8.95 58.58
C GLY A 101 12.27 8.20 59.46
N THR A 102 13.05 7.30 58.88
CA THR A 102 14.11 6.57 59.61
C THR A 102 15.25 7.48 60.04
N LYS A 103 15.69 8.42 59.20
CA LYS A 103 16.67 9.44 59.56
C LYS A 103 16.19 10.36 60.68
N MET A 104 14.92 10.75 60.65
CA MET A 104 14.30 11.55 61.70
C MET A 104 14.29 10.81 63.04
N ALA A 105 13.88 9.53 63.04
CA ALA A 105 13.89 8.68 64.23
C ALA A 105 15.31 8.52 64.81
N GLU A 106 16.31 8.32 63.95
CA GLU A 106 17.71 8.20 64.36
C GLU A 106 18.23 9.49 65.03
N LEU A 107 17.86 10.67 64.51
CA LEU A 107 18.24 11.96 65.11
C LEU A 107 17.58 12.20 66.47
N ILE A 108 16.29 11.85 66.62
CA ILE A 108 15.58 11.94 67.90
C ILE A 108 16.24 11.02 68.94
N SER A 109 16.54 9.77 68.57
CA SER A 109 17.23 8.84 69.47
C SER A 109 18.59 9.37 69.92
N LYS A 110 19.40 9.92 69.01
CA LYS A 110 20.69 10.53 69.37
C LYS A 110 20.53 11.75 70.29
N SER A 111 19.51 12.57 70.07
CA SER A 111 19.23 13.75 70.91
C SER A 111 18.78 13.40 72.32
N ASN A 112 18.13 12.25 72.51
CA ASN A 112 17.66 11.80 73.83
C ASN A 112 18.72 11.00 74.62
N ILE A 113 19.86 10.67 74.01
CA ILE A 113 20.99 9.97 74.66
C ILE A 113 21.99 10.96 75.30
N LEU A 114 21.85 12.26 75.03
CA LEU A 114 22.57 13.38 75.68
C LEU A 114 21.72 13.98 76.80
#